data_AF-A0A6I4Q2D4-F1
#
_entry.id   AF-A0A6I4Q2D4-F1
#
_cell.length_a   1.000
_cell.length_b   1.000
_cell.length_c   1.000
_cell.angle_alpha   90.00
_cell.angle_beta   90.00
_cell.angle_gamma   90.00
#
_symmetry.space_group_name_H-M   'P 1'
#
loop_
_entity.id
_entity.type
_entity.pdbx_description
1 polymer ?
#
loop_
_entity_poly.entity_id
_entity_poly.type
_entity_poly.pdbx_seq_one_letter_code
_entity_poly.pdbx_strand_id
1 'polypeptide(L)'
;TRYNYWGDDDGDGQGINGVTATGDISVSFTDKDGNTVNRSDTLDICNAPYKVTLSSTEGYLQTRYGVPNTTYFNNSIVTYYINPYNTVARVCYARPNLSHGAIDSFVGPANIWSRDKGFLVQSTSSSSYGHNFPTTGADGLYFDLLIGGVDGSQLTWSVVTNGSSITATVTSVTTNESWIPVADIGKIVARVKLSGPRADSTQIGSSNPSPFTPLLFLPQTFELVGRDSQGNEVRYGFVLKQWFVHRGNKMDTQSNHSSWCSSLGYRLPQIKDLTNAKCGVSRNFSCINGVDGATPSSSVNHYMRHIGAGFFTEWGRVGSYADVGFVDSRYWTSDAAGSYGFNVESDYGNVSNHSARNYRYGLCTAP
;
A
#
# COMPACT_ATOMS: atom_id res chain seq x y z
N THR A 1 38.31 26.31 -4.20
CA THR A 1 38.25 27.56 -4.99
C THR A 1 37.16 28.43 -4.40
N ARG A 2 37.50 29.60 -3.82
CA ARG A 2 36.50 30.58 -3.37
C ARG A 2 36.00 31.29 -4.62
N TYR A 3 34.71 31.15 -4.92
CA TYR A 3 34.09 31.86 -6.03
C TYR A 3 33.68 33.25 -5.53
N ASN A 4 34.39 34.28 -6.01
CA ASN A 4 34.00 35.68 -5.81
C ASN A 4 32.94 36.02 -6.88
N TYR A 5 31.66 35.89 -6.57
CA TYR A 5 30.54 36.19 -7.49
C TYR A 5 30.07 37.64 -7.36
N TRP A 6 30.98 38.61 -7.31
CA TRP A 6 30.62 40.03 -7.40
C TRP A 6 31.51 40.73 -8.40
N GLY A 7 30.90 41.63 -9.17
CA GLY A 7 31.56 42.54 -10.09
C GLY A 7 31.33 43.95 -9.58
N ASP A 8 32.38 44.75 -9.64
CA ASP A 8 32.36 46.17 -9.34
C ASP A 8 33.05 46.91 -10.49
N ASP A 9 32.40 47.94 -11.00
CA ASP A 9 32.75 48.63 -12.25
C ASP A 9 33.93 49.59 -12.07
N ASP A 10 34.12 50.14 -10.85
CA ASP A 10 35.19 51.11 -10.56
C ASP A 10 36.39 50.51 -9.79
N GLY A 11 36.25 49.26 -9.34
CA GLY A 11 37.32 48.45 -8.77
C GLY A 11 37.53 48.63 -7.27
N ASP A 12 36.70 49.42 -6.57
CA ASP A 12 36.74 49.60 -5.13
C ASP A 12 36.29 48.37 -4.32
N GLY A 13 35.56 47.45 -4.95
CA GLY A 13 35.16 46.16 -4.41
C GLY A 13 36.26 45.08 -4.53
N GLN A 14 37.40 45.38 -5.16
CA GLN A 14 38.50 44.43 -5.37
C GLN A 14 39.47 44.38 -4.18
N GLY A 15 39.80 43.16 -3.72
CA GLY A 15 40.76 42.92 -2.64
C GLY A 15 40.15 42.34 -1.36
N ILE A 16 40.98 42.12 -0.34
CA ILE A 16 40.52 41.66 0.99
C ILE A 16 39.73 42.80 1.65
N ASN A 17 38.48 42.52 2.02
CA ASN A 17 37.54 43.47 2.66
C ASN A 17 37.11 44.67 1.79
N GLY A 18 37.15 44.55 0.46
CA GLY A 18 36.64 45.60 -0.45
C GLY A 18 35.12 45.76 -0.42
N VAL A 19 34.40 44.71 -0.01
CA VAL A 19 32.93 44.69 0.09
C VAL A 19 32.53 44.12 1.45
N THR A 20 31.58 44.78 2.12
CA THR A 20 30.87 44.23 3.28
C THR A 20 29.49 43.73 2.83
N ALA A 21 29.18 42.47 3.12
CA ALA A 21 27.89 41.87 2.87
C ALA A 21 27.31 41.34 4.20
N THR A 22 26.04 41.62 4.46
CA THR A 22 25.31 41.10 5.62
C THR A 22 24.14 40.22 5.21
N GLY A 23 23.66 39.40 6.14
CA GLY A 23 22.53 38.51 5.92
C GLY A 23 22.96 37.07 5.65
N ASP A 24 21.99 36.17 5.71
CA ASP A 24 22.18 34.73 5.60
C ASP A 24 21.38 34.17 4.43
N ILE A 25 21.94 33.15 3.77
CA ILE A 25 21.25 32.35 2.77
C ILE A 25 21.06 30.95 3.35
N SER A 26 19.83 30.45 3.33
CA SER A 26 19.50 29.10 3.74
C SER A 26 18.85 28.33 2.60
N VAL A 27 19.03 27.01 2.60
CA VAL A 27 18.40 26.10 1.65
C VAL A 27 17.83 24.90 2.39
N SER A 28 16.61 24.51 2.04
CA SER A 28 15.95 23.31 2.51
C SER A 28 15.45 22.48 1.33
N PHE A 29 15.46 21.16 1.51
CA PHE A 29 15.02 20.20 0.51
C PHE A 29 13.96 19.30 1.16
N THR A 30 12.84 19.14 0.47
CA THR A 30 11.84 18.15 0.85
C THR A 30 11.44 17.30 -0.34
N ASP A 31 10.97 16.08 -0.09
CA ASP A 31 10.31 15.29 -1.12
C ASP A 31 8.85 15.76 -1.35
N LYS A 32 8.13 15.09 -2.26
CA LYS A 32 6.72 15.40 -2.57
C LYS A 32 5.77 15.23 -1.37
N ASP A 33 6.17 14.41 -0.39
CA ASP A 33 5.39 14.11 0.81
C ASP A 33 5.80 15.02 1.99
N GLY A 34 6.77 15.92 1.78
CA GLY A 34 7.24 16.90 2.76
C GLY A 34 8.32 16.39 3.70
N ASN A 35 8.86 15.19 3.48
CA ASN A 35 9.96 14.68 4.29
C ASN A 35 11.25 15.44 3.98
N THR A 36 12.06 15.72 4.99
CA THR A 36 13.36 16.39 4.80
C THR A 36 14.31 15.49 4.02
N VAL A 37 14.97 16.06 3.02
CA VAL A 37 15.96 15.38 2.19
C VAL A 37 17.33 16.00 2.44
N ASN A 38 18.33 15.17 2.73
CA ASN A 38 19.70 15.64 2.90
C ASN A 38 20.36 15.83 1.54
N ARG A 39 21.38 16.71 1.50
CA ARG A 39 22.16 16.95 0.28
C ARG A 39 22.88 15.72 -0.27
N SER A 40 23.11 14.71 0.60
CA SER A 40 23.77 13.45 0.26
C SER A 40 22.79 12.33 -0.11
N ASP A 41 21.49 12.55 0.01
CA ASP A 41 20.50 11.50 -0.22
C ASP A 41 20.37 11.23 -1.73
N THR A 42 20.25 9.94 -2.07
CA THR A 42 19.96 9.53 -3.45
C THR A 42 18.50 9.82 -3.75
N LEU A 43 18.25 10.58 -4.83
CA LEU A 43 16.89 10.89 -5.25
C LEU A 43 16.21 9.66 -5.87
N ASP A 44 15.00 9.41 -5.40
CA ASP A 44 14.05 8.42 -5.90
C ASP A 44 12.92 9.11 -6.68
N ILE A 45 12.58 8.58 -7.86
CA ILE A 45 11.44 9.02 -8.66
C ILE A 45 10.10 8.88 -7.94
N CYS A 46 10.00 7.90 -7.03
CA CYS A 46 8.80 7.65 -6.24
C CYS A 46 8.51 8.72 -5.20
N ASN A 47 9.50 9.55 -4.87
CA ASN A 47 9.39 10.66 -3.93
C ASN A 47 9.42 12.03 -4.67
N ALA A 48 9.49 12.02 -6.00
CA ALA A 48 9.51 13.22 -6.83
C ALA A 48 8.09 13.76 -7.11
N PRO A 49 7.91 15.08 -7.31
CA PRO A 49 8.93 16.11 -7.37
C PRO A 49 9.48 16.48 -6.00
N TYR A 50 10.79 16.72 -5.94
CA TYR A 50 11.45 17.31 -4.79
C TYR A 50 11.27 18.82 -4.81
N LYS A 51 11.11 19.41 -3.64
CA LYS A 51 10.97 20.85 -3.44
C LYS A 51 12.26 21.40 -2.84
N VAL A 52 12.85 22.39 -3.48
CA VAL A 52 14.01 23.14 -2.98
C VAL A 52 13.57 24.54 -2.65
N THR A 53 13.69 24.93 -1.38
CA THR A 53 13.38 26.29 -0.94
C THR A 53 14.68 26.99 -0.58
N LEU A 54 15.01 28.04 -1.34
CA LEU A 54 16.08 28.98 -1.04
C LEU A 54 15.47 30.20 -0.36
N SER A 55 16.05 30.62 0.76
CA SER A 55 15.66 31.86 1.43
C SER A 55 16.88 32.70 1.76
N SER A 56 16.70 34.02 1.71
CA SER A 56 17.67 35.00 2.17
C SER A 56 17.04 35.89 3.23
N THR A 57 17.82 36.30 4.23
CA THR A 57 17.41 37.39 5.12
C THR A 57 17.53 38.74 4.41
N GLU A 58 16.99 39.79 5.03
CA GLU A 58 17.36 41.14 4.66
C GLU A 58 18.85 41.41 4.96
N GLY A 59 19.42 42.38 4.27
CA GLY A 59 20.82 42.73 4.41
C GLY A 59 21.21 43.92 3.54
N TYR A 60 22.51 44.17 3.49
CA TYR A 60 23.07 45.19 2.62
C TYR A 60 24.41 44.76 2.01
N LEU A 61 24.73 45.36 0.88
CA LEU A 61 26.05 45.37 0.28
C LEU A 61 26.62 46.78 0.44
N GLN A 62 27.85 46.88 0.92
CA GLN A 62 28.54 48.15 1.12
C GLN A 62 29.94 48.10 0.52
N THR A 63 30.28 49.11 -0.27
CA THR A 63 31.63 49.39 -0.76
C THR A 63 32.17 50.66 -0.12
N ARG A 64 33.46 50.97 -0.35
CA ARG A 64 34.12 52.09 0.33
C ARG A 64 33.86 53.44 -0.37
N TYR A 65 33.77 53.45 -1.69
CA TYR A 65 33.74 54.67 -2.51
C TYR A 65 32.56 54.73 -3.49
N GLY A 66 31.79 53.65 -3.65
CA GLY A 66 30.59 53.63 -4.49
C GLY A 66 29.59 54.74 -4.16
N VAL A 67 28.77 55.15 -5.13
CA VAL A 67 27.74 56.19 -4.95
C VAL A 67 26.40 55.70 -5.52
N PRO A 68 25.41 55.33 -4.68
CA PRO A 68 25.50 55.22 -3.21
C PRO A 68 26.44 54.08 -2.77
N ASN A 69 27.13 54.25 -1.64
CA ASN A 69 28.11 53.27 -1.16
C ASN A 69 27.47 52.04 -0.49
N THR A 70 26.15 52.06 -0.30
CA THR A 70 25.39 51.01 0.37
C THR A 70 24.08 50.76 -0.38
N THR A 71 23.83 49.50 -0.72
CA THR A 71 22.56 49.04 -1.29
C THR A 71 21.93 48.01 -0.38
N TYR A 72 20.66 48.21 -0.05
CA TYR A 72 19.89 47.29 0.80
C TYR A 72 19.07 46.33 -0.04
N PHE A 73 18.89 45.11 0.47
CA PHE A 73 18.00 44.12 -0.11
C PHE A 73 17.10 43.53 0.97
N ASN A 74 15.87 43.23 0.58
CA ASN A 74 14.88 42.62 1.46
C ASN A 74 15.09 41.11 1.56
N ASN A 75 14.46 40.49 2.54
CA ASN A 75 14.34 39.04 2.57
C ASN A 75 13.59 38.53 1.32
N SER A 76 13.89 37.30 0.92
CA SER A 76 13.21 36.67 -0.22
C SER A 76 13.19 35.16 -0.05
N ILE A 77 12.16 34.53 -0.61
CA ILE A 77 12.01 33.07 -0.64
C ILE A 77 11.64 32.67 -2.06
N VAL A 78 12.38 31.71 -2.63
CA VAL A 78 12.07 31.10 -3.91
C VAL A 78 12.01 29.59 -3.76
N THR A 79 11.06 28.97 -4.47
CA THR A 79 10.87 27.52 -4.47
C THR A 79 11.05 26.96 -5.87
N TYR A 80 11.89 25.93 -5.98
CA TYR A 80 12.10 25.15 -7.20
C TYR A 80 11.58 23.73 -7.00
N TYR A 81 11.18 23.09 -8.10
CA TYR A 81 10.81 21.68 -8.11
C TYR A 81 11.77 20.89 -9.00
N ILE A 82 12.25 19.76 -8.50
CA ILE A 82 13.23 18.90 -9.18
C ILE A 82 12.63 17.51 -9.35
N ASN A 83 12.61 17.03 -10.60
CA ASN A 83 12.37 15.63 -10.92
C ASN A 83 13.68 14.99 -11.35
N PRO A 84 14.07 13.83 -10.78
CA PRO A 84 15.26 13.12 -11.24
C PRO A 84 15.03 12.60 -12.67
N TYR A 85 15.81 13.12 -13.63
CA TYR A 85 15.70 12.80 -15.06
C TYR A 85 16.27 11.41 -15.42
N ASN A 86 17.17 10.86 -14.59
CA ASN A 86 17.93 9.64 -14.88
C ASN A 86 17.39 8.38 -14.18
N THR A 87 16.24 8.47 -13.51
CA THR A 87 15.60 7.33 -12.85
C THR A 87 14.51 6.75 -13.75
N VAL A 88 14.62 5.45 -14.04
CA VAL A 88 13.64 4.70 -14.84
C VAL A 88 12.28 4.75 -14.16
N ALA A 89 11.25 5.05 -14.94
CA ALA A 89 9.86 5.00 -14.50
C ALA A 89 9.56 3.66 -13.81
N ARG A 90 8.81 3.70 -12.71
CA ARG A 90 8.51 2.47 -11.96
C ARG A 90 7.23 2.57 -11.15
N VAL A 91 6.70 1.40 -10.83
CA VAL A 91 5.63 1.28 -9.84
C VAL A 91 6.23 1.47 -8.46
N CYS A 92 5.70 2.44 -7.72
CA CYS A 92 6.18 2.88 -6.41
C CYS A 92 5.40 2.27 -5.27
N TYR A 93 4.08 2.17 -5.44
CA TYR A 93 3.18 1.61 -4.44
C TYR A 93 2.08 0.77 -5.10
N ALA A 94 1.61 -0.24 -4.37
CA ALA A 94 0.37 -0.95 -4.64
C ALA A 94 -0.63 -0.61 -3.53
N ARG A 95 -1.73 0.04 -3.90
CA ARG A 95 -2.68 0.64 -2.97
C ARG A 95 -3.98 -0.15 -2.91
N PRO A 96 -4.18 -1.00 -1.88
CA PRO A 96 -5.48 -1.55 -1.55
C PRO A 96 -6.31 -0.50 -0.78
N ASN A 97 -7.38 -0.94 -0.13
CA ASN A 97 -8.15 -0.12 0.79
C ASN A 97 -7.27 0.33 1.96
N LEU A 98 -7.16 1.65 2.15
CA LEU A 98 -6.28 2.25 3.18
C LEU A 98 -6.94 2.39 4.56
N SER A 99 -8.20 1.98 4.72
CA SER A 99 -8.93 2.12 6.00
C SER A 99 -8.10 1.56 7.15
N HIS A 100 -8.11 2.30 8.26
CA HIS A 100 -7.29 2.08 9.46
C HIS A 100 -5.78 2.16 9.26
N GLY A 101 -5.25 2.07 8.03
CA GLY A 101 -3.81 2.05 7.74
C GLY A 101 -3.05 3.33 8.09
N ALA A 102 -3.76 4.41 8.44
CA ALA A 102 -3.19 5.64 8.98
C ALA A 102 -3.23 5.70 10.53
N ILE A 103 -3.93 4.77 11.19
CA ILE A 103 -4.05 4.69 12.66
C ILE A 103 -2.87 3.85 13.19
N ASP A 104 -2.19 4.35 14.21
CA ASP A 104 -0.94 3.76 14.71
C ASP A 104 -1.06 2.29 15.16
N SER A 105 -2.23 1.84 15.60
CA SER A 105 -2.45 0.44 15.99
C SER A 105 -2.57 -0.54 14.80
N PHE A 106 -2.69 -0.04 13.57
CA PHE A 106 -2.85 -0.83 12.35
C PHE A 106 -1.74 -0.57 11.33
N VAL A 107 -0.93 0.47 11.52
CA VAL A 107 0.11 0.86 10.57
C VAL A 107 1.18 -0.23 10.46
N GLY A 108 1.57 -0.56 9.23
CA GLY A 108 2.69 -1.45 8.98
C GLY A 108 4.03 -0.75 9.21
N PRO A 109 5.16 -1.49 9.23
CA PRO A 109 6.49 -0.90 9.19
C PRO A 109 6.66 0.04 8.00
N ALA A 110 7.37 1.15 8.17
CA ALA A 110 7.53 2.20 7.15
C ALA A 110 8.20 1.72 5.85
N ASN A 111 8.97 0.63 5.90
CA ASN A 111 9.58 -0.01 4.72
C ASN A 111 8.60 -0.93 3.96
N ILE A 112 7.41 -1.18 4.49
CA ILE A 112 6.38 -2.06 3.90
C ILE A 112 5.11 -1.26 3.58
N TRP A 113 4.71 -0.33 4.43
CA TRP A 113 3.44 0.37 4.33
C TRP A 113 3.60 1.89 4.46
N SER A 114 2.94 2.62 3.56
CA SER A 114 2.72 4.06 3.62
C SER A 114 1.25 4.34 3.95
N ARG A 115 1.02 5.21 4.93
CA ARG A 115 -0.32 5.58 5.42
C ARG A 115 -1.25 6.08 4.31
N ASP A 116 -0.71 6.82 3.35
CA ASP A 116 -1.47 7.47 2.28
C ASP A 116 -1.35 6.77 0.92
N LYS A 117 -0.39 5.85 0.77
CA LYS A 117 -0.02 5.26 -0.53
C LYS A 117 -0.18 3.75 -0.59
N GLY A 118 -0.27 3.07 0.55
CA GLY A 118 -0.42 1.61 0.62
C GLY A 118 0.91 0.88 0.69
N PHE A 119 1.00 -0.31 0.10
CA PHE A 119 2.21 -1.13 0.17
C PHE A 119 3.31 -0.59 -0.73
N LEU A 120 4.53 -0.50 -0.18
CA LEU A 120 5.73 -0.19 -0.95
C LEU A 120 6.08 -1.41 -1.82
N VAL A 121 6.47 -1.16 -3.08
CA VAL A 121 7.03 -2.21 -3.93
C VAL A 121 8.35 -2.69 -3.33
N GLN A 122 8.43 -3.98 -3.01
CA GLN A 122 9.61 -4.58 -2.38
C GLN A 122 10.66 -4.98 -3.43
N SER A 123 10.22 -5.42 -4.61
CA SER A 123 11.12 -5.73 -5.73
C SER A 123 10.40 -5.70 -7.08
N THR A 124 11.11 -5.31 -8.14
CA THR A 124 10.65 -5.44 -9.52
C THR A 124 11.32 -6.60 -10.27
N SER A 125 12.19 -7.36 -9.58
CA SER A 125 12.81 -8.55 -10.14
C SER A 125 11.86 -9.74 -10.04
N SER A 126 11.71 -10.48 -11.16
CA SER A 126 10.76 -11.60 -11.27
C SER A 126 10.97 -12.70 -10.22
N SER A 127 12.21 -12.97 -9.83
CA SER A 127 12.56 -13.94 -8.78
C SER A 127 12.07 -13.55 -7.38
N SER A 128 11.71 -12.29 -7.18
CA SER A 128 11.39 -11.69 -5.88
C SER A 128 9.95 -11.18 -5.77
N TYR A 129 9.10 -11.44 -6.76
CA TYR A 129 7.68 -11.04 -6.75
C TYR A 129 6.90 -11.61 -5.55
N GLY A 130 7.36 -12.70 -4.94
CA GLY A 130 6.75 -13.27 -3.73
C GLY A 130 6.86 -12.41 -2.47
N HIS A 131 7.59 -11.29 -2.52
CA HIS A 131 7.68 -10.28 -1.47
C HIS A 131 6.70 -9.10 -1.66
N ASN A 132 6.10 -8.95 -2.83
CA ASN A 132 5.15 -7.87 -3.09
C ASN A 132 3.73 -8.25 -2.68
N PHE A 133 2.94 -7.24 -2.36
CA PHE A 133 1.49 -7.37 -2.23
C PHE A 133 0.85 -7.60 -3.63
N PRO A 134 -0.26 -8.34 -3.75
CA PRO A 134 -0.84 -9.22 -2.74
C PRO A 134 -0.23 -10.62 -2.75
N THR A 135 -0.26 -11.29 -1.60
CA THR A 135 -0.04 -12.75 -1.50
C THR A 135 -1.33 -13.53 -1.28
N THR A 136 -2.42 -12.83 -0.99
CA THR A 136 -3.76 -13.38 -0.80
C THR A 136 -4.75 -12.74 -1.77
N GLY A 137 -5.86 -13.38 -2.12
CA GLY A 137 -6.85 -12.75 -3.02
C GLY A 137 -8.24 -13.36 -2.92
N ALA A 138 -9.20 -12.68 -3.52
CA ALA A 138 -10.57 -13.14 -3.71
C ALA A 138 -11.12 -12.51 -5.00
N ASP A 139 -12.19 -13.09 -5.55
CA ASP A 139 -12.80 -12.59 -6.78
C ASP A 139 -13.31 -11.17 -6.60
N GLY A 140 -12.98 -10.29 -7.55
CA GLY A 140 -13.45 -8.91 -7.57
C GLY A 140 -12.59 -7.92 -6.77
N LEU A 141 -11.69 -8.39 -5.91
CA LEU A 141 -10.77 -7.50 -5.19
C LEU A 141 -9.83 -6.77 -6.16
N TYR A 142 -9.51 -5.52 -5.81
CA TYR A 142 -8.67 -4.68 -6.64
C TYR A 142 -7.73 -3.79 -5.84
N PHE A 143 -6.68 -3.31 -6.50
CA PHE A 143 -5.73 -2.35 -5.93
C PHE A 143 -5.19 -1.44 -7.04
N ASP A 144 -4.74 -0.25 -6.65
CA ASP A 144 -4.25 0.74 -7.60
C ASP A 144 -2.72 0.77 -7.60
N LEU A 145 -2.10 0.83 -8.77
CA LEU A 145 -0.67 1.07 -8.91
C LEU A 145 -0.40 2.57 -8.94
N LEU A 146 0.48 3.03 -8.04
CA LEU A 146 0.98 4.41 -8.04
C LEU A 146 2.36 4.43 -8.70
N ILE A 147 2.48 5.20 -9.78
CA ILE A 147 3.59 5.13 -10.72
C ILE A 147 4.35 6.45 -10.68
N GLY A 148 5.67 6.35 -10.61
CA GLY A 148 6.59 7.50 -10.66
C GLY A 148 7.29 7.58 -12.00
N GLY A 149 7.53 8.81 -12.46
CA GLY A 149 8.35 9.11 -13.65
C GLY A 149 7.62 9.14 -14.98
N VAL A 150 6.39 8.62 -15.04
CA VAL A 150 5.51 8.69 -16.22
C VAL A 150 4.08 8.96 -15.80
N ASP A 151 3.30 9.50 -16.73
CA ASP A 151 1.86 9.56 -16.60
C ASP A 151 1.27 8.15 -16.78
N GLY A 152 0.89 7.52 -15.67
CA GLY A 152 0.36 6.15 -15.66
C GLY A 152 -0.89 5.97 -16.52
N SER A 153 -1.63 7.03 -16.84
CA SER A 153 -2.80 6.98 -17.73
C SER A 153 -2.45 6.70 -19.19
N GLN A 154 -1.19 6.92 -19.58
CA GLN A 154 -0.68 6.69 -20.94
C GLN A 154 -0.14 5.26 -21.14
N LEU A 155 -0.07 4.46 -20.08
CA LEU A 155 0.45 3.11 -20.14
C LEU A 155 -0.60 2.13 -20.66
N THR A 156 -0.20 1.32 -21.63
CA THR A 156 -0.92 0.12 -22.07
C THR A 156 -0.34 -1.09 -21.35
N TRP A 157 -1.21 -1.93 -20.79
CA TRP A 157 -0.80 -3.02 -19.92
C TRP A 157 -0.93 -4.39 -20.58
N SER A 158 0.07 -5.23 -20.36
CA SER A 158 -0.03 -6.68 -20.55
C SER A 158 0.13 -7.40 -19.22
N VAL A 159 -0.55 -8.55 -19.08
CA VAL A 159 -0.52 -9.39 -17.90
C VAL A 159 -0.05 -10.78 -18.30
N VAL A 160 1.02 -11.24 -17.67
CA VAL A 160 1.57 -12.59 -17.82
C VAL A 160 1.34 -13.34 -16.52
N THR A 161 0.82 -14.56 -16.62
CA THR A 161 0.57 -15.43 -15.48
C THR A 161 0.84 -16.89 -15.83
N ASN A 162 1.29 -17.68 -14.84
CA ASN A 162 1.52 -19.11 -15.00
C ASN A 162 0.30 -20.00 -14.68
N GLY A 163 -0.77 -19.43 -14.12
CA GLY A 163 -2.02 -20.14 -13.83
C GLY A 163 -3.19 -19.72 -14.74
N SER A 164 -4.21 -20.57 -14.82
CA SER A 164 -5.36 -20.41 -15.72
C SER A 164 -6.68 -20.06 -15.04
N SER A 165 -6.79 -20.29 -13.72
CA SER A 165 -8.07 -20.17 -13.00
C SER A 165 -8.28 -18.80 -12.34
N ILE A 166 -7.19 -18.11 -11.99
CA ILE A 166 -7.22 -16.73 -11.51
C ILE A 166 -6.59 -15.86 -12.61
N THR A 167 -7.21 -14.74 -12.90
CA THR A 167 -6.71 -13.74 -13.85
C THR A 167 -6.62 -12.38 -13.17
N ALA A 168 -5.78 -11.51 -13.72
CA ALA A 168 -5.71 -10.12 -13.33
C ALA A 168 -5.92 -9.24 -14.57
N THR A 169 -6.70 -8.18 -14.43
CA THR A 169 -6.87 -7.16 -15.47
C THR A 169 -6.36 -5.83 -14.95
N VAL A 170 -5.74 -5.03 -15.83
CA VAL A 170 -5.30 -3.68 -15.50
C VAL A 170 -6.10 -2.69 -16.32
N THR A 171 -6.79 -1.78 -15.66
CA THR A 171 -7.60 -0.74 -16.30
C THR A 171 -7.32 0.63 -15.73
N SER A 172 -7.38 1.66 -16.58
CA SER A 172 -7.30 3.05 -16.12
C SER A 172 -8.64 3.46 -15.53
N VAL A 173 -8.66 3.86 -14.25
CA VAL A 173 -9.86 4.27 -13.55
C VAL A 173 -9.65 5.60 -12.85
N THR A 174 -10.71 6.42 -12.81
CA THR A 174 -10.75 7.62 -11.97
C THR A 174 -11.13 7.20 -10.56
N THR A 175 -10.24 7.47 -9.61
CA THR A 175 -10.45 7.10 -8.20
C THR A 175 -11.50 7.99 -7.55
N ASN A 176 -12.39 7.38 -6.78
CA ASN A 176 -13.53 8.05 -6.13
C ASN A 176 -13.92 7.42 -4.78
N GLU A 177 -13.14 6.45 -4.32
CA GLU A 177 -13.48 5.66 -3.15
C GLU A 177 -13.19 6.43 -1.86
N SER A 178 -14.06 6.32 -0.86
CA SER A 178 -13.97 7.11 0.38
C SER A 178 -12.73 6.81 1.24
N TRP A 179 -12.06 5.68 1.00
CA TRP A 179 -10.85 5.28 1.73
C TRP A 179 -9.55 5.81 1.10
N ILE A 180 -9.60 6.53 -0.02
CA ILE A 180 -8.39 7.15 -0.60
C ILE A 180 -8.18 8.56 -0.02
N PRO A 181 -6.94 9.08 0.01
CA PRO A 181 -6.69 10.43 0.50
C PRO A 181 -7.41 11.46 -0.39
N VAL A 182 -7.93 12.53 0.21
CA VAL A 182 -8.66 13.60 -0.51
C VAL A 182 -7.84 14.17 -1.66
N ALA A 183 -6.53 14.31 -1.46
CA ALA A 183 -5.61 14.82 -2.48
C ALA A 183 -5.47 13.91 -3.73
N ASP A 184 -5.92 12.65 -3.64
CA ASP A 184 -5.87 11.69 -4.75
C ASP A 184 -7.24 11.44 -5.40
N ILE A 185 -8.34 11.94 -4.83
CA ILE A 185 -9.69 11.83 -5.41
C ILE A 185 -9.70 12.48 -6.81
N GLY A 186 -10.30 11.79 -7.78
CA GLY A 186 -10.39 12.25 -9.17
C GLY A 186 -9.14 12.00 -10.01
N LYS A 187 -8.05 11.47 -9.42
CA LYS A 187 -6.87 11.06 -10.20
C LYS A 187 -7.12 9.75 -10.93
N ILE A 188 -6.53 9.64 -12.12
CA ILE A 188 -6.51 8.40 -12.90
C ILE A 188 -5.38 7.51 -12.40
N VAL A 189 -5.68 6.24 -12.16
CA VAL A 189 -4.71 5.23 -11.72
C VAL A 189 -4.88 3.95 -12.54
N ALA A 190 -3.81 3.15 -12.62
CA ALA A 190 -3.88 1.80 -13.15
C ALA A 190 -4.38 0.85 -12.05
N ARG A 191 -5.63 0.41 -12.16
CA ARG A 191 -6.26 -0.53 -11.23
C ARG A 191 -6.08 -1.96 -11.69
N VAL A 192 -5.53 -2.78 -10.80
CA VAL A 192 -5.42 -4.23 -10.97
C VAL A 192 -6.62 -4.87 -10.29
N LYS A 193 -7.45 -5.59 -11.05
CA LYS A 193 -8.59 -6.37 -10.52
C LYS A 193 -8.30 -7.86 -10.65
N LEU A 194 -8.46 -8.60 -9.56
CA LEU A 194 -8.36 -10.05 -9.52
C LEU A 194 -9.71 -10.67 -9.86
N SER A 195 -9.71 -11.69 -10.72
CA SER A 195 -10.91 -12.46 -11.09
C SER A 195 -10.61 -13.94 -10.98
N GLY A 196 -11.53 -14.72 -10.39
CA GLY A 196 -11.30 -16.14 -10.17
C GLY A 196 -12.53 -16.85 -9.60
N PRO A 197 -12.35 -18.06 -9.04
CA PRO A 197 -13.47 -18.80 -8.47
C PRO A 197 -14.17 -18.04 -7.34
N ARG A 198 -15.50 -17.96 -7.43
CA ARG A 198 -16.39 -17.41 -6.41
C ARG A 198 -17.58 -18.33 -6.24
N ALA A 199 -18.18 -18.36 -5.05
CA ALA A 199 -19.41 -19.11 -4.84
C ALA A 199 -20.59 -18.39 -5.52
N ASP A 200 -21.35 -19.10 -6.34
CA ASP A 200 -22.60 -18.60 -6.90
C ASP A 200 -23.76 -18.71 -5.89
N SER A 201 -24.95 -18.19 -6.26
CA SER A 201 -26.13 -18.21 -5.38
C SER A 201 -26.59 -19.63 -5.02
N THR A 202 -26.39 -20.61 -5.90
CA THR A 202 -26.74 -22.02 -5.65
C THR A 202 -25.79 -22.65 -4.65
N GLN A 203 -24.49 -22.39 -4.79
CA GLN A 203 -23.46 -22.84 -3.87
C GLN A 203 -23.63 -22.18 -2.49
N ILE A 204 -23.90 -20.87 -2.44
CA ILE A 204 -24.14 -20.14 -1.18
C ILE A 204 -25.35 -20.70 -0.42
N GLY A 205 -26.45 -20.99 -1.13
CA GLY A 205 -27.70 -21.50 -0.56
C GLY A 205 -27.66 -22.96 -0.13
N SER A 206 -26.75 -23.76 -0.69
CA SER A 206 -26.63 -25.19 -0.40
C SER A 206 -25.82 -25.46 0.87
N SER A 207 -26.20 -26.51 1.61
CA SER A 207 -25.39 -27.08 2.69
C SER A 207 -24.30 -28.04 2.19
N ASN A 208 -24.44 -28.54 0.95
CA ASN A 208 -23.48 -29.43 0.29
C ASN A 208 -23.34 -29.00 -1.19
N PRO A 209 -22.64 -27.88 -1.46
CA PRO A 209 -22.46 -27.38 -2.82
C PRO A 209 -21.61 -28.32 -3.68
N SER A 210 -21.73 -28.19 -5.01
CA SER A 210 -20.78 -28.81 -5.92
C SER A 210 -19.38 -28.19 -5.77
N PRO A 211 -18.31 -28.99 -5.92
CA PRO A 211 -16.94 -28.51 -5.81
C PRO A 211 -16.60 -27.52 -6.93
N PHE A 212 -15.59 -26.67 -6.68
CA PHE A 212 -15.02 -25.86 -7.76
C PHE A 212 -14.24 -26.75 -8.74
N THR A 213 -14.50 -26.56 -10.03
CA THR A 213 -13.84 -27.30 -11.11
C THR A 213 -13.38 -26.33 -12.21
N PRO A 214 -12.08 -26.31 -12.56
CA PRO A 214 -10.98 -27.03 -11.91
C PRO A 214 -10.68 -26.50 -10.50
N LEU A 215 -10.02 -27.33 -9.68
CA LEU A 215 -9.47 -26.87 -8.40
C LEU A 215 -8.32 -25.88 -8.65
N LEU A 216 -8.14 -24.96 -7.71
CA LEU A 216 -7.05 -23.98 -7.77
C LEU A 216 -5.71 -24.62 -7.44
N PHE A 217 -4.69 -24.25 -8.22
CA PHE A 217 -3.30 -24.57 -7.94
C PHE A 217 -2.56 -23.27 -7.61
N LEU A 218 -2.15 -23.13 -6.36
CA LEU A 218 -1.35 -22.01 -5.87
C LEU A 218 0.02 -22.55 -5.41
N PRO A 219 1.10 -21.76 -5.49
CA PRO A 219 1.12 -20.34 -5.81
C PRO A 219 1.03 -20.02 -7.31
N GLN A 220 0.46 -18.86 -7.63
CA GLN A 220 0.35 -18.31 -8.99
C GLN A 220 1.07 -16.96 -9.08
N THR A 221 1.99 -16.84 -10.04
CA THR A 221 2.81 -15.64 -10.27
C THR A 221 2.21 -14.78 -11.36
N PHE A 222 2.10 -13.48 -11.10
CA PHE A 222 1.64 -12.48 -12.05
C PHE A 222 2.76 -11.48 -12.33
N GLU A 223 2.94 -11.13 -13.61
CA GLU A 223 3.76 -10.00 -14.07
C GLU A 223 2.91 -9.07 -14.92
N LEU A 224 2.81 -7.82 -14.50
CA LEU A 224 2.13 -6.72 -15.17
C LEU A 224 3.21 -5.86 -15.82
N VAL A 225 3.12 -5.63 -17.13
CA VAL A 225 4.05 -4.78 -17.87
C VAL A 225 3.28 -3.65 -18.52
N GLY A 226 3.56 -2.41 -18.09
CA GLY A 226 2.98 -1.19 -18.65
C GLY A 226 3.96 -0.53 -19.61
N ARG A 227 3.51 -0.15 -20.80
CA ARG A 227 4.32 0.52 -21.84
C ARG A 227 3.63 1.76 -22.37
N ASP A 228 4.37 2.83 -22.64
CA ASP A 228 3.86 4.00 -23.35
C ASP A 228 4.45 4.09 -24.77
N SER A 229 4.00 5.10 -25.52
CA SER A 229 4.47 5.37 -26.89
C SER A 229 5.88 5.98 -26.96
N GLN A 230 6.43 6.41 -25.82
CA GLN A 230 7.75 7.02 -25.70
C GLN A 230 8.84 5.97 -25.42
N GLY A 231 8.44 4.70 -25.28
CA GLY A 231 9.35 3.59 -25.01
C GLY A 231 9.62 3.38 -23.52
N ASN A 232 8.90 4.07 -22.63
CA ASN A 232 8.99 3.79 -21.20
C ASN A 232 8.29 2.46 -20.89
N GLU A 233 8.89 1.70 -19.97
CA GLU A 233 8.36 0.43 -19.50
C GLU A 233 8.38 0.41 -17.97
N VAL A 234 7.25 0.03 -17.37
CA VAL A 234 7.16 -0.22 -15.92
C VAL A 234 6.72 -1.67 -15.69
N ARG A 235 7.23 -2.27 -14.62
CA ARG A 235 6.88 -3.64 -14.22
C ARG A 235 6.36 -3.69 -12.80
N TYR A 236 5.38 -4.54 -12.59
CA TYR A 236 4.93 -4.93 -11.27
C TYR A 236 4.61 -6.42 -11.28
N GLY A 237 5.02 -7.15 -10.26
CA GLY A 237 4.65 -8.55 -10.14
C GLY A 237 4.43 -8.98 -8.71
N PHE A 238 3.60 -9.99 -8.54
CA PHE A 238 3.20 -10.53 -7.25
C PHE A 238 2.94 -12.03 -7.35
N VAL A 239 2.90 -12.71 -6.21
CA VAL A 239 2.63 -14.15 -6.15
C VAL A 239 1.47 -14.40 -5.21
N LEU A 240 0.32 -14.81 -5.76
CA LEU A 240 -0.80 -15.28 -4.97
C LEU A 240 -0.46 -16.66 -4.40
N LYS A 241 -0.46 -16.76 -3.08
CA LYS A 241 -0.23 -17.99 -2.31
C LYS A 241 -1.55 -18.56 -1.79
N GLN A 242 -2.58 -17.74 -1.65
CA GLN A 242 -3.85 -18.13 -1.06
C GLN A 242 -5.04 -17.42 -1.70
N TRP A 243 -6.16 -18.13 -1.88
CA TRP A 243 -7.39 -17.61 -2.48
C TRP A 243 -8.59 -17.87 -1.60
N PHE A 244 -9.46 -16.86 -1.45
CA PHE A 244 -10.58 -16.87 -0.52
C PHE A 244 -11.93 -16.75 -1.23
N VAL A 245 -12.93 -17.46 -0.70
CA VAL A 245 -14.32 -17.46 -1.18
C VAL A 245 -15.28 -17.30 -0.01
N HIS A 246 -16.11 -16.27 -0.02
CA HIS A 246 -17.10 -16.01 1.04
C HIS A 246 -18.46 -16.66 0.73
N ARG A 247 -19.23 -16.99 1.76
CA ARG A 247 -20.60 -17.54 1.65
C ARG A 247 -21.68 -16.46 1.56
N GLY A 248 -21.37 -15.34 0.91
CA GLY A 248 -22.27 -14.19 0.81
C GLY A 248 -22.80 -13.71 2.18
N ASN A 249 -24.11 -13.47 2.26
CA ASN A 249 -24.80 -13.06 3.48
C ASN A 249 -25.26 -14.23 4.38
N LYS A 250 -24.87 -15.47 4.06
CA LYS A 250 -25.31 -16.66 4.80
C LYS A 250 -24.53 -16.79 6.11
N MET A 251 -25.25 -16.68 7.22
CA MET A 251 -24.72 -17.03 8.54
C MET A 251 -25.05 -18.49 8.88
N ASP A 252 -24.12 -19.14 9.56
CA ASP A 252 -24.23 -20.54 9.99
C ASP A 252 -23.27 -20.84 11.16
N THR A 253 -23.36 -22.05 11.70
CA THR A 253 -22.44 -22.58 12.71
C THR A 253 -21.06 -22.86 12.12
N GLN A 254 -20.04 -22.91 12.98
CA GLN A 254 -18.66 -23.20 12.56
C GLN A 254 -18.56 -24.54 11.83
N SER A 255 -19.22 -25.59 12.35
CA SER A 255 -19.22 -26.92 11.72
C SER A 255 -19.87 -26.92 10.34
N ASN A 256 -20.97 -26.19 10.17
CA ASN A 256 -21.66 -26.14 8.87
C ASN A 256 -20.85 -25.38 7.82
N HIS A 257 -20.13 -24.31 8.21
CA HIS A 257 -19.19 -23.67 7.29
C HIS A 257 -17.99 -24.54 6.97
N SER A 258 -17.50 -25.32 7.93
CA SER A 258 -16.46 -26.32 7.66
C SER A 258 -16.92 -27.33 6.61
N SER A 259 -18.11 -27.92 6.78
CA SER A 259 -18.68 -28.83 5.79
C SER A 259 -18.90 -28.16 4.44
N TRP A 260 -19.43 -26.93 4.42
CA TRP A 260 -19.63 -26.16 3.20
C TRP A 260 -18.32 -25.93 2.43
N CYS A 261 -17.26 -25.50 3.13
CA CYS A 261 -15.94 -25.32 2.53
C CYS A 261 -15.38 -26.63 1.97
N SER A 262 -15.49 -27.72 2.74
CA SER A 262 -15.02 -29.04 2.30
C SER A 262 -15.74 -29.54 1.05
N SER A 263 -17.05 -29.33 0.95
CA SER A 263 -17.85 -29.65 -0.25
C SER A 263 -17.41 -28.86 -1.49
N LEU A 264 -16.93 -27.63 -1.32
CA LEU A 264 -16.33 -26.83 -2.40
C LEU A 264 -14.95 -27.34 -2.85
N GLY A 265 -14.36 -28.28 -2.10
CA GLY A 265 -12.96 -28.71 -2.24
C GLY A 265 -11.96 -27.82 -1.51
N TYR A 266 -12.43 -26.93 -0.64
CA TYR A 266 -11.65 -25.92 0.09
C TYR A 266 -11.68 -26.24 1.60
N ARG A 267 -11.08 -25.37 2.43
CA ARG A 267 -11.13 -25.49 3.89
C ARG A 267 -11.57 -24.20 4.55
N LEU A 268 -12.09 -24.33 5.77
CA LEU A 268 -12.32 -23.17 6.64
C LEU A 268 -10.96 -22.58 7.03
N PRO A 269 -10.75 -21.25 6.91
CA PRO A 269 -9.46 -20.62 7.21
C PRO A 269 -9.15 -20.73 8.70
N GLN A 270 -7.87 -20.72 9.03
CA GLN A 270 -7.35 -20.52 10.37
C GLN A 270 -7.23 -19.02 10.66
N ILE A 271 -7.08 -18.63 11.92
CA ILE A 271 -6.86 -17.22 12.31
C ILE A 271 -5.66 -16.63 11.57
N LYS A 272 -4.55 -17.37 11.48
CA LYS A 272 -3.34 -16.96 10.74
C LYS A 272 -3.54 -16.80 9.23
N ASP A 273 -4.59 -17.38 8.64
CA ASP A 273 -4.90 -17.13 7.24
C ASP A 273 -5.53 -15.75 7.04
N LEU A 274 -6.10 -15.16 8.10
CA LEU A 274 -6.92 -13.94 8.03
C LEU A 274 -6.26 -12.72 8.67
N THR A 275 -5.53 -12.88 9.76
CA THR A 275 -5.01 -11.76 10.55
C THR A 275 -3.69 -12.08 11.25
N ASN A 276 -2.85 -11.07 11.44
CA ASN A 276 -1.69 -11.12 12.32
C ASN A 276 -1.94 -10.58 13.74
N ALA A 277 -3.20 -10.42 14.14
CA ALA A 277 -3.59 -10.07 15.49
C ALA A 277 -2.90 -10.98 16.53
N LYS A 278 -2.38 -10.38 17.61
CA LYS A 278 -1.64 -11.13 18.62
C LYS A 278 -2.55 -11.67 19.71
N CYS A 279 -2.41 -12.95 20.05
CA CYS A 279 -3.07 -13.52 21.23
C CYS A 279 -2.45 -13.00 22.54
N GLY A 280 -3.21 -13.02 23.64
CA GLY A 280 -2.74 -12.69 24.99
C GLY A 280 -2.70 -11.19 25.31
N VAL A 281 -2.79 -10.32 24.31
CA VAL A 281 -2.86 -8.85 24.50
C VAL A 281 -4.29 -8.36 24.78
N SER A 282 -5.31 -9.20 24.58
CA SER A 282 -6.71 -8.90 24.84
C SER A 282 -7.40 -10.08 25.53
N ARG A 283 -8.31 -9.79 26.47
CA ARG A 283 -9.13 -10.82 27.14
C ARG A 283 -9.98 -11.61 26.15
N ASN A 284 -10.38 -11.00 25.04
CA ASN A 284 -11.19 -11.62 24.00
C ASN A 284 -10.41 -12.59 23.12
N PHE A 285 -9.07 -12.53 23.13
CA PHE A 285 -8.20 -13.41 22.36
C PHE A 285 -7.03 -13.90 23.23
N SER A 286 -7.33 -14.82 24.12
CA SER A 286 -6.30 -15.47 24.95
C SER A 286 -5.53 -16.51 24.14
N CYS A 287 -4.22 -16.66 24.40
CA CYS A 287 -3.39 -17.69 23.78
C CYS A 287 -3.78 -19.08 24.32
N ILE A 288 -4.75 -19.73 23.68
CA ILE A 288 -5.27 -21.03 24.09
C ILE A 288 -4.82 -22.07 23.07
N ASN A 289 -4.26 -23.20 23.52
CA ASN A 289 -3.86 -24.32 22.66
C ASN A 289 -2.92 -23.94 21.50
N GLY A 290 -2.07 -22.92 21.68
CA GLY A 290 -1.16 -22.44 20.64
C GLY A 290 -1.86 -21.69 19.48
N VAL A 291 -3.15 -21.36 19.61
CA VAL A 291 -3.89 -20.54 18.65
C VAL A 291 -3.39 -19.09 18.75
N ASP A 292 -2.86 -18.58 17.64
CA ASP A 292 -2.35 -17.22 17.48
C ASP A 292 -2.61 -16.73 16.04
N GLY A 293 -2.41 -15.43 15.80
CA GLY A 293 -2.42 -14.86 14.46
C GLY A 293 -1.19 -15.21 13.64
N ALA A 294 -1.17 -14.72 12.41
CA ALA A 294 -0.02 -14.79 11.53
C ALA A 294 1.20 -14.04 12.08
N THR A 295 2.36 -14.38 11.53
CA THR A 295 3.62 -13.67 11.76
C THR A 295 4.01 -12.83 10.54
N PRO A 296 4.62 -11.65 10.72
CA PRO A 296 4.92 -11.00 12.00
C PRO A 296 3.65 -10.52 12.71
N SER A 297 3.60 -10.75 14.02
CA SER A 297 2.43 -10.41 14.83
C SER A 297 2.30 -8.91 15.01
N SER A 298 1.07 -8.42 15.09
CA SER A 298 0.80 -7.07 15.54
C SER A 298 1.06 -6.90 17.04
N SER A 299 1.03 -5.65 17.52
CA SER A 299 1.18 -5.33 18.94
C SER A 299 -0.12 -5.45 19.74
N VAL A 300 -1.26 -5.65 19.06
CA VAL A 300 -2.62 -5.59 19.62
C VAL A 300 -3.50 -6.71 19.06
N ASN A 301 -4.74 -6.83 19.52
CA ASN A 301 -5.72 -7.77 18.95
C ASN A 301 -6.42 -7.13 17.72
N HIS A 302 -5.64 -6.64 16.76
CA HIS A 302 -6.08 -6.10 15.47
C HIS A 302 -5.01 -6.43 14.43
N TYR A 303 -5.34 -6.37 13.14
CA TYR A 303 -4.29 -6.49 12.13
C TYR A 303 -3.35 -5.27 12.18
N MET A 304 -2.08 -5.48 11.85
CA MET A 304 -1.15 -4.42 11.42
C MET A 304 -0.72 -4.71 10.00
N ARG A 305 -0.77 -3.72 9.10
CA ARG A 305 -0.54 -3.87 7.66
C ARG A 305 0.79 -4.57 7.38
N HIS A 306 0.70 -5.75 6.79
CA HIS A 306 1.84 -6.58 6.44
C HIS A 306 1.54 -7.40 5.20
N ILE A 307 2.61 -7.73 4.46
CA ILE A 307 2.55 -8.64 3.31
C ILE A 307 2.81 -10.05 3.83
N GLY A 308 1.98 -11.01 3.43
CA GLY A 308 2.10 -12.42 3.79
C GLY A 308 1.63 -12.77 5.20
N ALA A 309 0.89 -11.88 5.87
CA ALA A 309 0.47 -12.03 7.27
C ALA A 309 -1.05 -12.09 7.46
N GLY A 310 -1.76 -12.63 6.47
CA GLY A 310 -3.21 -12.87 6.52
C GLY A 310 -4.02 -11.98 5.58
N PHE A 311 -5.19 -12.46 5.19
CA PHE A 311 -6.07 -11.85 4.19
C PHE A 311 -6.52 -10.43 4.55
N PHE A 312 -7.09 -10.21 5.73
CA PHE A 312 -7.51 -8.88 6.16
C PHE A 312 -6.32 -7.98 6.49
N THR A 313 -5.17 -8.57 6.81
CA THR A 313 -3.92 -7.81 7.04
C THR A 313 -3.40 -7.17 5.77
N GLU A 314 -3.52 -7.88 4.64
CA GLU A 314 -3.19 -7.34 3.31
C GLU A 314 -4.27 -6.40 2.79
N TRP A 315 -5.53 -6.85 2.74
CA TRP A 315 -6.59 -6.13 2.04
C TRP A 315 -7.33 -5.09 2.89
N GLY A 316 -7.25 -5.19 4.21
CA GLY A 316 -7.98 -4.32 5.14
C GLY A 316 -9.47 -4.62 5.14
N ARG A 317 -10.27 -3.55 5.20
CA ARG A 317 -11.75 -3.61 5.23
C ARG A 317 -12.33 -4.10 3.89
N VAL A 318 -12.42 -5.42 3.73
CA VAL A 318 -12.84 -6.07 2.48
C VAL A 318 -14.30 -5.80 2.08
N GLY A 319 -15.19 -5.49 3.04
CA GLY A 319 -16.60 -5.18 2.75
C GLY A 319 -16.82 -3.80 2.13
N SER A 320 -15.80 -2.93 2.11
CA SER A 320 -15.87 -1.63 1.43
C SER A 320 -15.64 -1.71 -0.08
N TYR A 321 -15.07 -2.81 -0.58
CA TYR A 321 -14.84 -2.98 -2.01
C TYR A 321 -16.17 -3.18 -2.74
N ALA A 322 -16.42 -2.33 -3.73
CA ALA A 322 -17.64 -2.41 -4.55
C ALA A 322 -17.76 -3.77 -5.27
N ASP A 323 -18.97 -4.33 -5.23
CA ASP A 323 -19.38 -5.55 -5.95
C ASP A 323 -18.60 -6.84 -5.63
N VAL A 324 -17.83 -6.85 -4.55
CA VAL A 324 -17.09 -8.05 -4.11
C VAL A 324 -17.99 -8.98 -3.31
N GLY A 325 -18.89 -8.43 -2.49
CA GLY A 325 -19.92 -9.20 -1.76
C GLY A 325 -19.52 -9.67 -0.35
N PHE A 326 -18.37 -9.22 0.17
CA PHE A 326 -18.03 -9.36 1.58
C PHE A 326 -18.97 -8.52 2.45
N VAL A 327 -19.23 -9.00 3.66
CA VAL A 327 -20.03 -8.30 4.66
C VAL A 327 -19.10 -7.90 5.79
N ASP A 328 -19.14 -6.63 6.20
CA ASP A 328 -18.36 -6.15 7.35
C ASP A 328 -18.86 -6.80 8.64
N SER A 329 -18.22 -7.89 9.04
CA SER A 329 -18.63 -8.69 10.18
C SER A 329 -17.57 -9.71 10.62
N ARG A 330 -17.98 -10.63 11.50
CA ARG A 330 -17.13 -11.72 12.00
C ARG A 330 -17.29 -12.97 11.14
N TYR A 331 -16.16 -13.50 10.68
CA TYR A 331 -16.05 -14.73 9.92
C TYR A 331 -15.48 -15.85 10.78
N TRP A 332 -16.12 -17.02 10.73
CA TRP A 332 -15.62 -18.21 11.45
C TRP A 332 -14.25 -18.66 10.93
N THR A 333 -13.39 -19.09 11.84
CA THR A 333 -12.17 -19.84 11.51
C THR A 333 -12.33 -21.31 11.91
N SER A 334 -11.39 -22.17 11.53
CA SER A 334 -11.34 -23.57 11.98
C SER A 334 -10.76 -23.75 13.38
N ASP A 335 -10.12 -22.72 13.94
CA ASP A 335 -9.58 -22.79 15.29
C ASP A 335 -10.69 -22.82 16.34
N ALA A 336 -10.50 -23.62 17.40
CA ALA A 336 -11.46 -23.75 18.49
C ALA A 336 -10.79 -24.10 19.82
N ALA A 337 -11.47 -23.77 20.92
CA ALA A 337 -11.12 -24.13 22.28
C ALA A 337 -12.36 -24.73 22.98
N GLY A 338 -12.43 -26.07 23.03
CA GLY A 338 -13.60 -26.77 23.57
C GLY A 338 -14.85 -26.51 22.73
N SER A 339 -15.90 -25.96 23.35
CA SER A 339 -17.17 -25.62 22.68
C SER A 339 -17.19 -24.21 22.05
N TYR A 340 -16.07 -23.48 22.11
CA TYR A 340 -15.92 -22.14 21.58
C TYR A 340 -15.09 -22.15 20.29
N GLY A 341 -15.64 -21.61 19.20
CA GLY A 341 -14.90 -21.35 17.98
C GLY A 341 -14.29 -19.95 18.00
N PHE A 342 -13.22 -19.75 17.25
CA PHE A 342 -12.65 -18.42 17.01
C PHE A 342 -13.19 -17.82 15.72
N ASN A 343 -13.31 -16.50 15.70
CA ASN A 343 -13.71 -15.73 14.52
C ASN A 343 -12.85 -14.47 14.40
N VAL A 344 -12.74 -13.97 13.18
CA VAL A 344 -12.00 -12.75 12.86
C VAL A 344 -12.98 -11.75 12.28
N GLU A 345 -12.95 -10.52 12.80
CA GLU A 345 -13.74 -9.40 12.30
C GLU A 345 -13.06 -8.80 11.06
N SER A 346 -13.82 -8.56 9.98
CA SER A 346 -13.27 -8.21 8.66
C SER A 346 -12.92 -6.72 8.47
N ASP A 347 -13.34 -5.84 9.37
CA ASP A 347 -13.03 -4.41 9.38
C ASP A 347 -11.67 -4.15 10.04
N TYR A 348 -11.43 -4.73 11.22
CA TYR A 348 -10.25 -4.49 12.05
C TYR A 348 -9.31 -5.69 12.19
N GLY A 349 -9.70 -6.88 11.73
CA GLY A 349 -8.92 -8.10 11.91
C GLY A 349 -8.80 -8.57 13.35
N ASN A 350 -9.65 -8.09 14.27
CA ASN A 350 -9.60 -8.54 15.65
C ASN A 350 -10.19 -9.92 15.82
N VAL A 351 -9.61 -10.69 16.74
CA VAL A 351 -10.05 -12.05 17.04
C VAL A 351 -10.95 -12.06 18.26
N SER A 352 -11.99 -12.88 18.23
CA SER A 352 -12.80 -13.19 19.41
C SER A 352 -13.24 -14.65 19.40
N ASN A 353 -13.66 -15.17 20.54
CA ASN A 353 -14.26 -16.49 20.63
C ASN A 353 -15.72 -16.43 21.09
N HIS A 354 -16.53 -17.35 20.58
CA HIS A 354 -17.94 -17.50 20.95
C HIS A 354 -18.31 -18.98 20.86
N SER A 355 -19.47 -19.35 21.41
CA SER A 355 -19.99 -20.70 21.22
C SER A 355 -20.00 -21.06 19.73
N ALA A 356 -19.43 -22.22 19.38
CA ALA A 356 -19.37 -22.70 17.99
C ALA A 356 -20.76 -22.95 17.38
N ARG A 357 -21.81 -22.96 18.22
CA ARG A 357 -23.22 -23.05 17.83
C ARG A 357 -23.82 -21.71 17.39
N ASN A 358 -23.11 -20.59 17.59
CA ASN A 358 -23.60 -19.30 17.15
C ASN A 358 -23.50 -19.16 15.62
N TYR A 359 -24.40 -18.35 15.07
CA TYR A 359 -24.43 -18.05 13.65
C TYR A 359 -23.48 -16.88 13.35
N ARG A 360 -22.50 -17.10 12.46
CA ARG A 360 -21.60 -16.07 11.91
C ARG A 360 -21.36 -16.33 10.42
N TYR A 361 -20.68 -15.41 9.74
CA TYR A 361 -20.39 -15.53 8.32
C TYR A 361 -19.32 -16.57 8.02
N GLY A 362 -19.38 -17.13 6.81
CA GLY A 362 -18.47 -18.16 6.32
C GLY A 362 -17.49 -17.62 5.28
N LEU A 363 -16.25 -18.05 5.41
CA LEU A 363 -15.16 -17.79 4.46
C LEU A 363 -14.43 -19.12 4.27
N CYS A 364 -14.02 -19.43 3.04
CA CYS A 364 -13.20 -20.59 2.73
C CYS A 364 -11.90 -20.13 2.11
N THR A 365 -10.85 -20.93 2.26
CA THR A 365 -9.59 -20.78 1.54
C THR A 365 -9.31 -22.01 0.72
N ALA A 366 -8.74 -21.81 -0.47
CA ALA A 366 -8.17 -22.90 -1.26
C ALA A 366 -7.12 -23.67 -0.42
N PRO A 367 -6.99 -25.00 -0.63
CA PRO A 367 -6.07 -25.86 0.12
C PRO A 367 -4.62 -25.41 0.09
#